data_AF-A0A965XVY5-F1
#
_entry.id   AF-A0A965XVY5-F1
#
_cell.length_a   1.000
_cell.length_b   1.000
_cell.length_c   1.000
_cell.angle_alpha   90.00
_cell.angle_beta   90.00
_cell.angle_gamma   90.00
#
_symmetry.space_group_name_H-M   'P 1'
#
loop_
_entity.id
_entity.type
_entity.pdbx_description
1 polymer ?
#
loop_
_entity_poly.entity_id
_entity_poly.type
_entity_poly.pdbx_seq_one_letter_code
_entity_poly.pdbx_strand_id
1 'polypeptide(L)' 'RFDRMIESGLLEEAKSLYVYRHLTALKTVGYKELFDFFEGKCTVDEAVELIKRDTRRYAKRQITWFKRYE' A
#
# COMPACT_ATOMS: atom_id res chain seq x y z
N ARG A 1 9.48 10.65 2.48
CA ARG A 1 9.64 9.55 3.50
C ARG A 1 9.41 8.19 2.85
N PHE A 2 8.47 8.06 1.91
CA PHE A 2 8.29 6.84 1.12
C PHE A 2 9.40 6.64 0.07
N ASP A 3 9.96 7.73 -0.44
CA ASP A 3 11.09 7.73 -1.40
C ASP A 3 12.31 7.01 -0.82
N ARG A 4 12.60 7.24 0.47
CA ARG A 4 13.63 6.50 1.21
C ARG A 4 13.28 5.04 1.47
N MET A 5 12.00 4.67 1.51
CA MET A 5 11.59 3.27 1.69
C MET A 5 11.77 2.48 0.38
N ILE A 6 11.54 3.14 -0.75
CA ILE A 6 11.84 2.63 -2.08
C ILE A 6 13.34 2.39 -2.25
N GLU A 7 14.17 3.37 -1.86
CA GLU A 7 15.64 3.23 -1.84
C GLU A 7 16.13 2.18 -0.83
N SER A 8 15.42 1.96 0.28
CA SER A 8 15.83 1.02 1.33
C SER A 8 15.46 -0.44 1.05
N GLY A 9 15.01 -0.79 -0.17
CA GLY A 9 14.74 -2.17 -0.56
C GLY A 9 13.29 -2.65 -0.39
N LEU A 10 12.34 -1.76 -0.08
CA LEU A 10 10.91 -2.12 -0.02
C LEU A 10 10.40 -2.66 -1.37
N LEU A 11 10.94 -2.16 -2.49
CA LEU A 11 10.64 -2.69 -3.82
C LEU A 11 11.13 -4.12 -3.98
N GLU A 12 12.33 -4.46 -3.53
CA GLU A 12 12.86 -5.83 -3.65
C GLU A 12 12.05 -6.81 -2.78
N GLU A 13 11.67 -6.40 -1.56
CA GLU A 13 10.80 -7.19 -0.71
C GLU A 13 9.41 -7.38 -1.35
N ALA A 14 8.79 -6.30 -1.85
CA ALA A 14 7.50 -6.37 -2.53
C ALA A 14 7.55 -7.19 -3.83
N LYS A 15 8.68 -7.19 -4.54
CA LYS A 15 8.91 -8.00 -5.74
C LYS A 15 9.01 -9.49 -5.42
N SER A 16 9.67 -9.85 -4.31
CA SER A 16 9.69 -11.23 -3.81
C SER A 16 8.28 -11.73 -3.43
N LEU A 17 7.45 -10.84 -2.89
CA LEU A 17 6.07 -11.12 -2.50
C LEU A 17 5.08 -11.04 -3.66
N TYR A 18 5.48 -10.51 -4.82
CA TYR A 18 4.62 -10.37 -5.99
C TYR A 18 4.10 -11.71 -6.51
N VAL A 19 4.88 -12.79 -6.38
CA VAL A 19 4.45 -14.15 -6.74
C VAL A 19 3.20 -14.57 -5.95
N TYR A 20 3.07 -14.08 -4.72
CA TYR A 20 1.96 -14.38 -3.81
C TYR A 20 0.80 -13.37 -3.91
N ARG A 21 0.82 -12.43 -4.86
CA ARG A 21 -0.20 -11.37 -5.04
C ARG A 21 -1.66 -11.84 -5.06
N HIS A 22 -1.89 -13.13 -5.35
CA HIS A 22 -3.21 -13.75 -5.35
C HIS A 22 -3.77 -14.01 -3.95
N LEU A 23 -2.93 -14.00 -2.91
CA LEU A 23 -3.34 -14.17 -1.52
C LEU A 23 -4.12 -12.96 -1.01
N THR A 24 -5.24 -13.21 -0.34
CA THR A 24 -6.10 -12.16 0.22
C THR A 24 -5.38 -11.28 1.26
N ALA A 25 -4.38 -11.82 1.96
CA ALA A 25 -3.56 -11.07 2.91
C ALA A 25 -2.75 -9.93 2.24
N LEU A 26 -2.37 -10.10 0.98
CA LEU A 26 -1.60 -9.12 0.21
C LEU A 26 -2.48 -8.14 -0.58
N LYS A 27 -3.82 -8.23 -0.42
CA LYS A 27 -4.78 -7.20 -0.89
C LYS A 27 -4.93 -6.05 0.11
N THR A 28 -4.06 -5.96 1.10
CA THR A 28 -4.03 -4.88 2.09
C THR A 28 -3.51 -3.58 1.47
N VAL A 29 -3.92 -2.45 2.06
CA VAL A 29 -3.52 -1.10 1.63
C VAL A 29 -2.00 -0.99 1.71
N GLY A 30 -1.32 -0.69 0.60
CA GLY A 30 0.13 -0.67 0.47
C GLY A 30 0.61 -1.60 -0.64
N TYR A 31 0.41 -2.92 -0.47
CA TYR A 31 0.92 -3.92 -1.40
C TYR A 31 0.18 -3.93 -2.73
N LYS A 32 -1.13 -3.67 -2.72
CA LYS A 32 -1.92 -3.60 -3.95
C LYS A 32 -1.41 -2.50 -4.89
N GLU A 33 -1.16 -1.31 -4.35
CA GLU A 33 -0.68 -0.16 -5.10
C GLU A 33 0.75 -0.38 -5.61
N LEU A 34 1.60 -1.06 -4.83
CA LEU A 34 2.94 -1.49 -5.27
C LEU A 34 2.86 -2.53 -6.40
N PHE A 35 1.90 -3.45 -6.36
CA PHE A 35 1.68 -4.41 -7.43
C PHE A 35 1.15 -3.76 -8.71
N ASP A 36 0.25 -2.77 -8.60
CA ASP A 36 -0.20 -1.99 -9.74
C ASP A 36 0.97 -1.21 -10.40
N PHE A 37 1.92 -0.72 -9.60
CA PHE A 37 3.18 -0.16 -10.10
C PHE A 37 4.03 -1.21 -10.84
N PHE A 38 4.22 -2.41 -10.27
CA PHE A 38 4.97 -3.49 -10.93
C PHE A 38 4.31 -4.00 -12.22
N GLU A 39 2.99 -3.87 -12.34
CA GLU A 39 2.24 -4.18 -13.57
C GLU A 39 2.28 -3.04 -14.61
N GLY A 40 2.93 -1.91 -14.30
CA GLY A 40 3.01 -0.75 -15.19
C GLY A 40 1.69 0.02 -15.33
N LYS A 41 0.74 -0.17 -14.42
CA LYS A 41 -0.57 0.53 -14.44
C LYS A 41 -0.50 1.94 -13.89
N CYS A 42 0.51 2.23 -13.08
CA CYS A 42 0.77 3.55 -12.50
C CYS A 42 2.26 3.77 -12.33
N THR A 43 2.64 5.03 -12.19
CA THR A 43 4.00 5.45 -11.83
C THR A 43 4.26 5.26 -10.33
N VAL A 44 5.53 5.29 -9.93
CA VAL A 44 5.92 5.26 -8.51
C VAL A 44 5.21 6.37 -7.74
N ASP A 45 5.23 7.60 -8.26
CA ASP A 45 4.64 8.76 -7.58
C ASP A 45 3.12 8.62 -7.39
N GLU A 46 2.43 8.09 -8.40
CA GLU A 46 1.00 7.80 -8.33
C GLU A 46 0.70 6.69 -7.31
N ALA A 47 1.47 5.61 -7.31
CA ALA A 47 1.34 4.55 -6.32
C ALA A 47 1.55 5.10 -4.91
N VAL A 48 2.55 5.95 -4.69
CA VAL A 48 2.81 6.61 -3.40
C VAL A 48 1.64 7.48 -2.96
N GLU A 49 1.08 8.29 -3.86
CA GLU A 49 -0.08 9.13 -3.51
C GLU A 49 -1.33 8.31 -3.22
N LEU A 50 -1.56 7.22 -3.96
CA LEU A 50 -2.64 6.27 -3.68
C LEU A 50 -2.48 5.65 -2.29
N ILE A 51 -1.29 5.14 -1.95
CA ILE A 51 -0.99 4.56 -0.63
C ILE A 51 -1.26 5.58 0.47
N LYS A 52 -0.73 6.80 0.35
CA LYS A 52 -0.94 7.87 1.33
C LYS A 52 -2.43 8.18 1.51
N ARG A 53 -3.17 8.31 0.40
CA ARG A 53 -4.61 8.60 0.40
C ARG A 53 -5.40 7.50 1.10
N ASP A 54 -5.15 6.25 0.74
CA ASP A 54 -5.93 5.13 1.23
C ASP A 54 -5.55 4.75 2.67
N THR A 55 -4.30 5.00 3.08
CA THR A 55 -3.86 4.97 4.49
C THR A 55 -4.63 5.99 5.33
N ARG A 56 -4.77 7.25 4.88
CA ARG A 56 -5.56 8.27 5.58
C ARG A 56 -7.03 7.88 5.71
N ARG A 57 -7.62 7.32 4.65
CA ARG A 57 -9.00 6.82 4.69
C ARG A 57 -9.16 5.65 5.66
N TYR A 58 -8.19 4.75 5.70
CA TYR A 58 -8.18 3.63 6.64
C TYR A 58 -8.09 4.12 8.09
N ALA A 59 -7.17 5.03 8.39
CA ALA A 59 -7.04 5.65 9.70
C ALA A 59 -8.35 6.37 10.11
N LYS A 60 -8.98 7.12 9.20
CA LYS A 60 -10.27 7.76 9.47
C LYS A 60 -11.35 6.73 9.80
N ARG A 61 -11.44 5.62 9.05
CA ARG A 61 -12.38 4.53 9.33
C ARG A 61 -12.13 3.90 10.70
N GLN A 62 -10.87 3.65 11.06
CA GLN A 62 -10.50 3.14 12.38
C GLN A 62 -10.99 4.08 13.49
N ILE A 63 -10.71 5.39 13.38
CA ILE A 63 -11.18 6.40 14.34
C ILE A 63 -12.71 6.41 14.44
N THR A 64 -13.42 6.42 13.31
CA THR A 64 -14.89 6.37 13.31
C THR A 64 -15.42 5.09 13.94
N TRP A 65 -14.75 3.96 13.72
CA TRP A 65 -15.12 2.69 14.32
C TRP A 65 -14.92 2.72 15.83
N PHE A 66 -13.76 3.16 16.33
CA PHE A 66 -13.50 3.31 17.76
C PHE A 66 -14.49 4.25 18.46
N LYS A 67 -14.83 5.39 17.84
CA LYS A 67 -15.84 6.34 18.36
C LYS A 67 -17.26 5.77 18.44
N ARG A 68 -17.55 4.63 17.80
CA ARG A 68 -18.86 3.97 17.85
C ARG A 68 -19.00 3.00 19.02
N TYR A 69 -17.87 2.61 19.63
CA TYR A 69 -17.80 1.75 20.81
C TYR A 69 -17.42 2.53 22.07
N GLU A 70 -17.36 3.86 21.97
CA GLU A 70 -17.32 4.82 23.07
C GLU A 70 -18.75 5.31 23.35
#